data_AF-A0A5E4ARP2-F1
#
_entry.id   AF-A0A5E4ARP2-F1
#
_cell.length_a   1.000
_cell.length_b   1.000
_cell.length_c   1.000
_cell.angle_alpha   90.00
_cell.angle_beta   90.00
_cell.angle_gamma   90.00
#
_symmetry.space_group_name_H-M   'P 1'
#
loop_
_entity.id
_entity.type
_entity.pdbx_description
1 polymer ?
#
loop_
_entity_poly.entity_id
_entity_poly.type
_entity_poly.pdbx_seq_one_letter_code
_entity_poly.pdbx_strand_id
1 'polypeptide(L)'
;MSPSGGTDINGALQTAIGLLNNYVTHNDIEDRSVSLIIFLTDGKPTVGETHTLKILNNTKEAARGRICIFTIGIGNDVDFKLLEKLSLENCGLTRRVHEEEDAGSQLIGFYDEIRTPLLSDIRIDYPPGIVEHATKTLFPNYFNGSEIIIAGKLADRKVEQLPVEVTASNSKKFVMLKTKVPVEPQKVGNDVPGSPRPKGDGQGDPNHIKRLWSYLTVKELLSSWVQSNDEQEKEQLRQRAQALAVNYHFLTPFTSMKLKKPTLHTGGLEDIHGMSAATGPEMVMQSLRGAGLQPGPTLKKPYDPRIKISKTSVDGDPHFVVDFPLSKLTVCFNIDGQPGDILRLVSDHVHSGVTVNGELIGAPAPPSGHKKQRTYFRTITILINKPERSYLEITPNRVILDGGNRLVLPCNQSVVVGSRGLEVSVSANANVTVTIQGTIAFVILIHLYKNPAPFQRNHLGFYISNSRGLSSNCHGLLGQFLNQDAKLIQEPAGHSKNLTNSPLPPAGGTSETILKVKGHRVPVVWKQRKIYNGEEQIDCWFARNNAAKLIDGEYKDYLASHPFDTEMTLGSETSSLNS
;
A
#
# COMPACT_ATOMS: atom_id res chain seq x y z
N MET A 1 -36.71 -17.33 21.62
CA MET A 1 -37.75 -16.94 20.66
C MET A 1 -38.54 -18.19 20.29
N SER A 2 -39.85 -18.09 20.07
CA SER A 2 -40.67 -19.20 19.59
C SER A 2 -41.09 -18.91 18.14
N PRO A 3 -41.24 -19.93 17.26
CA PRO A 3 -41.73 -19.72 15.90
C PRO A 3 -43.11 -19.05 15.92
N SER A 4 -43.28 -17.96 15.16
CA SER A 4 -44.53 -17.18 15.07
C SER A 4 -45.36 -17.48 13.82
N GLY A 5 -44.91 -18.41 12.98
CA GLY A 5 -45.53 -18.75 11.70
C GLY A 5 -45.18 -17.79 10.57
N GLY A 6 -45.16 -18.31 9.34
CA GLY A 6 -44.80 -17.54 8.14
C GLY A 6 -43.31 -17.18 8.03
N THR A 7 -42.93 -16.53 6.92
CA THR A 7 -41.54 -16.20 6.59
C THR A 7 -41.49 -14.89 5.79
N ASP A 8 -41.09 -13.79 6.44
CA ASP A 8 -40.89 -12.47 5.79
C ASP A 8 -39.40 -12.21 5.53
N ILE A 9 -38.89 -12.73 4.41
CA ILE A 9 -37.49 -12.58 4.01
C ILE A 9 -37.16 -11.10 3.74
N ASN A 10 -38.05 -10.37 3.05
CA ASN A 10 -37.81 -8.98 2.67
C ASN A 10 -37.72 -8.08 3.90
N GLY A 11 -38.71 -8.16 4.80
CA GLY A 11 -38.74 -7.37 6.03
C GLY A 11 -37.52 -7.61 6.92
N ALA A 12 -37.09 -8.88 7.04
CA ALA A 12 -35.90 -9.24 7.80
C ALA A 12 -34.62 -8.61 7.22
N LEU A 13 -34.41 -8.73 5.91
CA LEU A 13 -33.24 -8.15 5.23
C LEU A 13 -33.23 -6.62 5.34
N GLN A 14 -34.36 -5.96 5.10
CA GLN A 14 -34.47 -4.49 5.22
C GLN A 14 -34.15 -4.01 6.63
N THR A 15 -34.63 -4.73 7.65
CA THR A 15 -34.37 -4.42 9.06
C THR A 15 -32.88 -4.57 9.38
N ALA A 16 -32.27 -5.70 9.00
CA ALA A 16 -30.85 -5.95 9.25
C ALA A 16 -29.94 -4.93 8.57
N ILE A 17 -30.23 -4.60 7.30
CA ILE A 17 -29.51 -3.57 6.53
C ILE A 17 -29.67 -2.19 7.19
N GLY A 18 -30.88 -1.84 7.61
CA GLY A 18 -31.16 -0.58 8.30
C GLY A 18 -30.36 -0.43 9.60
N LEU A 19 -30.29 -1.49 10.41
CA LEU A 19 -29.50 -1.51 11.64
C LEU A 19 -28.00 -1.29 11.37
N LEU A 20 -27.43 -1.97 10.38
CA LEU A 20 -26.01 -1.80 10.01
C LEU A 20 -25.73 -0.40 9.46
N ASN A 21 -26.56 0.11 8.55
CA ASN A 21 -26.41 1.45 7.99
C ASN A 21 -26.48 2.53 9.08
N ASN A 22 -27.40 2.39 10.04
CA ASN A 22 -27.50 3.30 11.18
C ASN A 22 -26.26 3.21 12.08
N TYR A 23 -25.75 2.00 12.33
CA TYR A 23 -24.56 1.82 13.15
C TYR A 23 -23.30 2.45 12.54
N VAL A 24 -23.10 2.27 11.22
CA VAL A 24 -21.96 2.88 10.50
C VAL A 24 -22.05 4.40 10.51
N THR A 25 -23.23 4.97 10.27
CA THR A 25 -23.43 6.43 10.23
C THR A 25 -23.27 7.12 11.59
N HIS A 26 -23.69 6.48 12.69
CA HIS A 26 -23.67 7.10 14.01
C HIS A 26 -22.33 6.99 14.74
N ASN A 27 -21.51 5.98 14.44
CA ASN A 27 -20.27 5.71 15.18
C ASN A 27 -19.01 6.22 14.49
N ASP A 28 -19.13 7.02 13.42
CA ASP A 28 -18.01 7.48 12.57
C ASP A 28 -17.02 6.34 12.24
N ILE A 29 -17.60 5.14 12.04
CA ILE A 29 -16.84 3.95 11.71
C ILE A 29 -16.28 4.18 10.32
N GLU A 30 -14.95 4.08 10.19
CA GLU A 30 -14.26 4.42 8.96
C GLU A 30 -14.96 3.81 7.74
N ASP A 31 -15.06 4.60 6.66
CA ASP A 31 -15.62 4.21 5.35
C ASP A 31 -15.12 2.85 4.82
N ARG A 32 -14.00 2.36 5.37
CA ARG A 32 -13.28 1.14 4.98
C ARG A 32 -13.66 -0.10 5.80
N SER A 33 -14.59 0.01 6.74
CA SER A 33 -15.03 -1.11 7.57
C SER A 33 -15.97 -2.05 6.79
N VAL A 34 -15.80 -3.35 6.98
CA VAL A 34 -16.57 -4.37 6.28
C VAL A 34 -17.87 -4.67 7.03
N SER A 35 -19.01 -4.57 6.34
CA SER A 35 -20.33 -4.92 6.89
C SER A 35 -20.83 -6.23 6.29
N LEU A 36 -21.22 -7.17 7.16
CA LEU A 36 -21.64 -8.51 6.77
C LEU A 36 -23.03 -8.80 7.36
N ILE A 37 -23.91 -9.43 6.57
CA ILE A 37 -25.17 -10.03 7.01
C ILE A 37 -25.09 -11.53 6.72
N ILE A 38 -25.45 -12.34 7.72
CA ILE A 38 -25.68 -13.78 7.55
C ILE A 38 -27.18 -14.00 7.67
N PHE A 39 -27.81 -14.43 6.58
CA PHE A 39 -29.25 -14.67 6.49
C PHE A 39 -29.52 -16.17 6.45
N LEU A 40 -30.31 -16.69 7.39
CA LEU A 40 -30.64 -18.11 7.52
C LEU A 40 -32.13 -18.34 7.26
N THR A 41 -32.49 -19.34 6.46
CA THR A 41 -33.88 -19.75 6.27
C THR A 41 -34.01 -21.23 5.92
N ASP A 42 -35.13 -21.83 6.29
CA ASP A 42 -35.57 -23.19 5.98
C ASP A 42 -36.74 -23.22 4.98
N GLY A 43 -37.20 -22.05 4.50
CA GLY A 43 -38.41 -21.96 3.68
C GLY A 43 -38.42 -20.84 2.66
N LYS A 44 -39.57 -20.73 1.98
CA LYS A 44 -39.86 -19.69 0.96
C LYS A 44 -40.47 -18.46 1.62
N PRO A 45 -40.39 -17.27 1.00
CA PRO A 45 -41.10 -16.11 1.51
C PRO A 45 -42.62 -16.34 1.43
N THR A 46 -43.32 -16.17 2.55
CA THR A 46 -44.78 -16.40 2.69
C THR A 46 -45.52 -15.22 3.30
N VAL A 47 -44.81 -14.30 3.96
CA VAL A 47 -45.37 -13.09 4.59
C VAL A 47 -44.63 -11.87 4.06
N GLY A 48 -45.32 -10.72 3.99
CA GLY A 48 -44.74 -9.49 3.47
C GLY A 48 -44.60 -9.51 1.95
N GLU A 49 -43.44 -9.11 1.44
CA GLU A 49 -43.15 -9.18 0.00
C GLU A 49 -42.63 -10.58 -0.37
N THR A 50 -43.35 -11.24 -1.27
CA THR A 50 -43.07 -12.62 -1.70
C THR A 50 -42.54 -12.73 -3.13
N HIS A 51 -42.58 -11.65 -3.93
CA HIS A 51 -42.08 -11.66 -5.30
C HIS A 51 -40.55 -11.56 -5.34
N THR A 52 -39.88 -12.64 -5.76
CA THR A 52 -38.41 -12.78 -5.85
C THR A 52 -37.70 -11.54 -6.40
N LEU A 53 -38.13 -11.00 -7.55
CA LEU A 53 -37.48 -9.85 -8.20
C LEU A 53 -37.58 -8.56 -7.36
N LYS A 54 -38.69 -8.37 -6.64
CA LYS A 54 -38.83 -7.21 -5.75
C LYS A 54 -37.96 -7.35 -4.50
N ILE A 55 -37.88 -8.54 -3.91
CA ILE A 55 -37.00 -8.83 -2.77
C ILE A 55 -35.54 -8.53 -3.15
N LEU A 56 -35.10 -9.01 -4.32
CA LEU A 56 -33.74 -8.75 -4.84
C LEU A 56 -33.48 -7.26 -5.01
N ASN A 57 -34.35 -6.54 -5.72
CA ASN A 57 -34.21 -5.09 -5.96
C ASN A 57 -34.22 -4.28 -4.65
N ASN A 58 -35.18 -4.54 -3.76
CA ASN A 58 -35.25 -3.85 -2.46
C ASN A 58 -33.97 -4.05 -1.65
N THR A 59 -33.44 -5.28 -1.64
CA THR A 59 -32.22 -5.63 -0.92
C THR A 59 -31.01 -4.91 -1.50
N LYS A 60 -30.86 -4.95 -2.82
CA LYS A 60 -29.77 -4.28 -3.54
C LYS A 60 -29.76 -2.77 -3.32
N GLU A 61 -30.92 -2.13 -3.41
CA GLU A 61 -31.07 -0.68 -3.20
C GLU A 61 -30.80 -0.28 -1.74
N ALA A 62 -31.19 -1.12 -0.78
CA ALA A 62 -30.93 -0.87 0.64
C ALA A 62 -29.45 -1.08 1.01
N ALA A 63 -28.81 -2.14 0.49
CA ALA A 63 -27.43 -2.49 0.77
C ALA A 63 -26.41 -1.57 0.07
N ARG A 64 -26.77 -0.99 -1.08
CA ARG A 64 -25.95 -0.03 -1.86
C ARG A 64 -24.54 -0.52 -2.17
N GLY A 65 -24.35 -1.83 -2.27
CA GLY A 65 -23.04 -2.47 -2.48
C GLY A 65 -22.07 -2.32 -1.30
N ARG A 66 -22.53 -1.89 -0.12
CA ARG A 66 -21.68 -1.69 1.08
C ARG A 66 -21.78 -2.82 2.09
N ILE A 67 -22.76 -3.70 1.94
CA ILE A 67 -23.04 -4.81 2.85
C ILE A 67 -22.98 -6.11 2.07
N CYS A 68 -22.16 -7.03 2.53
CA CYS A 68 -22.14 -8.38 1.95
C CYS A 68 -23.14 -9.28 2.64
N ILE A 69 -24.02 -9.90 1.86
CA ILE A 69 -25.11 -10.74 2.36
C ILE A 69 -24.79 -12.18 2.00
N PHE A 70 -24.58 -13.00 3.02
CA PHE A 70 -24.39 -14.43 2.90
C PHE A 70 -25.67 -15.13 3.28
N THR A 71 -26.13 -16.09 2.47
CA THR A 71 -27.37 -16.79 2.75
C THR A 71 -27.12 -18.25 3.06
N ILE A 72 -27.84 -18.82 4.01
CA ILE A 72 -27.77 -20.23 4.37
C ILE A 72 -29.18 -20.79 4.25
N GLY A 73 -29.34 -21.79 3.39
CA GLY A 73 -30.59 -22.52 3.20
C GLY A 73 -30.53 -23.88 3.87
N ILE A 74 -31.42 -24.15 4.81
CA ILE A 74 -31.55 -25.44 5.47
C ILE A 74 -32.65 -26.26 4.78
N GLY A 75 -32.34 -27.50 4.41
CA GLY A 75 -33.34 -28.42 3.87
C GLY A 75 -33.67 -28.22 2.39
N ASN A 76 -34.82 -28.73 1.98
CA ASN A 76 -35.24 -28.77 0.57
C ASN A 76 -36.40 -27.83 0.24
N ASP A 77 -37.07 -27.27 1.24
CA ASP A 77 -38.22 -26.38 1.05
C ASP A 77 -37.84 -24.91 0.80
N VAL A 78 -36.54 -24.61 0.71
CA VAL A 78 -35.98 -23.29 0.48
C VAL A 78 -35.97 -22.91 -1.01
N ASP A 79 -36.22 -21.63 -1.34
CA ASP A 79 -35.93 -21.09 -2.67
C ASP A 79 -34.43 -20.77 -2.82
N PHE A 80 -33.63 -21.79 -3.14
CA PHE A 80 -32.18 -21.62 -3.35
C PHE A 80 -31.84 -20.65 -4.48
N LYS A 81 -32.70 -20.50 -5.49
CA LYS A 81 -32.46 -19.57 -6.59
C LYS A 81 -32.57 -18.12 -6.12
N LEU A 82 -33.54 -17.82 -5.24
CA LEU A 82 -33.63 -16.52 -4.57
C LEU A 82 -32.39 -16.27 -3.69
N LEU A 83 -32.01 -17.24 -2.85
CA LEU A 83 -30.87 -17.10 -1.93
C LEU A 83 -29.54 -16.89 -2.67
N GLU A 84 -29.30 -17.69 -3.71
CA GLU A 84 -28.10 -17.58 -4.55
C GLU A 84 -28.01 -16.21 -5.20
N LYS A 85 -29.12 -15.72 -5.78
CA LYS A 85 -29.18 -14.36 -6.34
C LYS A 85 -28.95 -13.28 -5.29
N LEU A 86 -29.58 -13.37 -4.12
CA LEU A 86 -29.40 -12.40 -3.02
C LEU A 86 -27.93 -12.26 -2.65
N SER A 87 -27.23 -13.38 -2.47
CA SER A 87 -25.82 -13.38 -2.09
C SER A 87 -24.93 -12.86 -3.21
N LEU A 88 -25.15 -13.35 -4.43
CA LEU A 88 -24.39 -13.00 -5.61
C LEU A 88 -24.51 -11.52 -6.01
N GLU A 89 -25.67 -10.90 -5.80
CA GLU A 89 -25.91 -9.47 -6.01
C GLU A 89 -25.39 -8.59 -4.87
N ASN A 90 -24.92 -9.17 -3.76
CA ASN A 90 -24.46 -8.45 -2.58
C ASN A 90 -23.20 -9.10 -2.00
N CYS A 91 -22.18 -9.41 -2.80
CA CYS A 91 -20.84 -9.84 -2.35
C CYS A 91 -20.71 -11.02 -1.38
N GLY A 92 -21.77 -11.79 -1.18
CA GLY A 92 -21.73 -13.01 -0.39
C GLY A 92 -21.71 -14.27 -1.25
N LEU A 93 -21.90 -15.39 -0.56
CA LEU A 93 -22.11 -16.71 -1.12
C LEU A 93 -23.28 -17.40 -0.40
N THR A 94 -23.85 -18.41 -1.04
CA THR A 94 -24.94 -19.21 -0.48
C THR A 94 -24.43 -20.56 -0.02
N ARG A 95 -24.76 -20.97 1.21
CA ARG A 95 -24.49 -22.31 1.74
C ARG A 95 -25.79 -23.12 1.78
N ARG A 96 -25.71 -24.37 1.34
CA ARG A 96 -26.77 -25.37 1.52
C ARG A 96 -26.42 -26.25 2.70
N VAL A 97 -27.37 -26.42 3.62
CA VAL A 97 -27.25 -27.30 4.77
C VAL A 97 -28.30 -28.39 4.62
N HIS A 98 -27.86 -29.63 4.51
CA HIS A 98 -28.77 -30.78 4.40
C HIS A 98 -29.27 -31.19 5.78
N GLU A 99 -30.55 -31.52 5.89
CA GLU A 99 -31.20 -31.93 7.17
C GLU A 99 -30.60 -33.21 7.76
N GLU A 100 -30.00 -34.05 6.91
CA GLU A 100 -29.36 -35.33 7.29
C GLU A 100 -27.96 -35.13 7.91
N GLU A 101 -27.40 -33.92 7.81
CA GLU A 101 -26.07 -33.58 8.29
C GLU A 101 -26.15 -32.76 9.59
N ASP A 102 -25.03 -32.68 10.33
CA ASP A 102 -24.95 -31.80 11.50
C ASP A 102 -24.96 -30.33 11.07
N ALA A 103 -26.15 -29.73 11.07
CA ALA A 103 -26.35 -28.32 10.77
C ALA A 103 -25.51 -27.40 11.67
N GLY A 104 -25.29 -27.77 12.94
CA GLY A 104 -24.48 -26.98 13.86
C GLY A 104 -23.03 -26.87 13.39
N SER A 105 -22.41 -28.01 13.09
CA SER A 105 -21.03 -28.05 12.57
C SER A 105 -20.87 -27.30 11.24
N GLN A 106 -21.85 -27.37 10.34
CA GLN A 106 -21.80 -26.62 9.08
C GLN A 106 -21.89 -25.11 9.26
N LEU A 107 -22.74 -24.65 10.18
CA LEU A 107 -22.86 -23.22 10.50
C LEU A 107 -21.57 -22.69 11.14
N ILE A 108 -20.95 -23.46 12.04
CA ILE A 108 -19.65 -23.13 12.64
C ILE A 108 -18.58 -23.04 11.56
N GLY A 109 -18.47 -24.05 10.69
CA GLY A 109 -17.50 -24.07 9.59
C GLY A 109 -17.64 -22.86 8.67
N PHE A 110 -18.87 -22.54 8.26
CA PHE A 110 -19.15 -21.35 7.46
C PHE A 110 -18.75 -20.05 8.18
N TYR A 111 -19.10 -19.91 9.47
CA TYR A 111 -18.72 -18.72 10.23
C TYR A 111 -17.20 -18.59 10.37
N ASP A 112 -16.49 -19.69 10.58
CA ASP A 112 -15.02 -19.69 10.66
C ASP A 112 -14.34 -19.20 9.38
N GLU A 113 -14.94 -19.44 8.21
CA GLU A 113 -14.44 -18.94 6.92
C GLU A 113 -14.55 -17.41 6.78
N ILE A 114 -15.57 -16.79 7.40
CA ILE A 114 -15.89 -15.36 7.19
C ILE A 114 -15.72 -14.46 8.43
N ARG A 115 -15.43 -15.02 9.61
CA ARG A 115 -15.40 -14.26 10.87
C ARG A 115 -14.30 -13.20 10.98
N THR A 116 -13.25 -13.26 10.14
CA THR A 116 -12.09 -12.36 10.23
C THR A 116 -11.76 -11.72 8.88
N PRO A 117 -12.47 -10.66 8.45
CA PRO A 117 -12.10 -9.88 7.27
C PRO A 117 -10.79 -9.12 7.53
N LEU A 118 -9.79 -9.33 6.68
CA LEU A 118 -8.46 -8.71 6.79
C LEU A 118 -8.29 -7.52 5.84
N LEU A 119 -8.83 -7.64 4.62
CA LEU A 119 -8.76 -6.61 3.60
C LEU A 119 -10.13 -6.43 2.92
N SER A 120 -10.36 -5.23 2.41
CA SER A 120 -11.50 -4.83 1.59
C SER A 120 -11.03 -4.10 0.32
N ASP A 121 -11.94 -3.96 -0.66
CA ASP A 121 -11.69 -3.25 -1.92
C ASP A 121 -10.39 -3.70 -2.64
N ILE A 122 -10.16 -5.01 -2.68
CA ILE A 122 -8.96 -5.57 -3.29
C ILE A 122 -9.10 -5.51 -4.82
N ARG A 123 -8.15 -4.84 -5.50
CA ARG A 123 -8.10 -4.77 -6.97
C ARG A 123 -6.74 -5.18 -7.48
N ILE A 124 -6.75 -5.97 -8.55
CA ILE A 124 -5.56 -6.43 -9.25
C ILE A 124 -5.61 -5.88 -10.67
N ASP A 125 -4.69 -4.97 -10.96
CA ASP A 125 -4.60 -4.33 -12.25
C ASP A 125 -3.35 -4.78 -13.01
N TYR A 126 -3.54 -4.98 -14.31
CA TYR A 126 -2.49 -5.31 -15.26
C TYR A 126 -2.35 -4.16 -16.26
N PRO A 127 -1.14 -3.85 -16.75
CA PRO A 127 -0.97 -2.85 -17.79
C PRO A 127 -1.76 -3.23 -19.06
N PRO A 128 -2.31 -2.23 -19.78
CA PRO A 128 -3.14 -2.48 -20.95
C PRO A 128 -2.33 -3.21 -22.03
N GLY A 129 -2.95 -4.23 -22.64
CA GLY A 129 -2.36 -5.00 -23.73
C GLY A 129 -1.44 -6.15 -23.32
N ILE A 130 -1.15 -6.35 -22.02
CA ILE A 130 -0.33 -7.48 -21.56
C ILE A 130 -1.20 -8.74 -21.32
N VAL A 131 -2.38 -8.55 -20.75
CA VAL A 131 -3.33 -9.64 -20.44
C VAL A 131 -4.51 -9.54 -21.39
N GLU A 132 -4.74 -10.60 -22.18
CA GLU A 132 -5.87 -10.70 -23.12
C GLU A 132 -7.18 -10.95 -22.38
N HIS A 133 -7.14 -11.85 -21.39
CA HIS A 133 -8.29 -12.19 -20.57
C HIS A 133 -7.82 -12.59 -19.18
N ALA A 134 -8.49 -12.10 -18.15
CA ALA A 134 -8.32 -12.56 -16.78
C ALA A 134 -9.68 -12.91 -16.20
N THR A 135 -9.69 -13.86 -15.27
CA THR A 135 -10.78 -14.01 -14.31
C THR A 135 -10.89 -12.73 -13.49
N LYS A 136 -11.92 -12.64 -12.67
CA LYS A 136 -12.21 -11.51 -11.80
C LYS A 136 -10.97 -10.99 -11.06
N THR A 137 -10.84 -9.67 -11.06
CA THR A 137 -9.73 -8.95 -10.42
C THR A 137 -10.15 -7.99 -9.31
N LEU A 138 -11.45 -7.89 -9.02
CA LEU A 138 -12.02 -7.06 -7.95
C LEU A 138 -12.65 -7.94 -6.87
N PHE A 139 -12.11 -7.94 -5.66
CA PHE A 139 -12.61 -8.73 -4.54
C PHE A 139 -13.04 -7.78 -3.41
N PRO A 140 -14.32 -7.81 -2.97
CA PRO A 140 -14.81 -6.92 -1.92
C PRO A 140 -14.15 -7.15 -0.59
N ASN A 141 -13.83 -8.42 -0.28
CA ASN A 141 -13.28 -8.84 1.00
C ASN A 141 -12.26 -9.96 0.80
N TYR A 142 -11.28 -10.00 1.70
CA TYR A 142 -10.35 -11.11 1.89
C TYR A 142 -10.36 -11.49 3.36
N PHE A 143 -10.61 -12.77 3.66
CA PHE A 143 -10.75 -13.25 5.04
C PHE A 143 -9.54 -14.08 5.47
N ASN A 144 -9.26 -14.09 6.77
CA ASN A 144 -8.17 -14.86 7.32
C ASN A 144 -8.33 -16.36 7.02
N GLY A 145 -7.25 -17.01 6.57
CA GLY A 145 -7.27 -18.44 6.20
C GLY A 145 -7.79 -18.74 4.79
N SER A 146 -8.22 -17.72 4.04
CA SER A 146 -8.68 -17.87 2.66
C SER A 146 -7.61 -17.54 1.61
N GLU A 147 -7.95 -17.70 0.33
CA GLU A 147 -7.08 -17.36 -0.79
C GLU A 147 -7.85 -16.68 -1.93
N ILE A 148 -7.20 -15.69 -2.56
CA ILE A 148 -7.63 -15.09 -3.84
C ILE A 148 -6.78 -15.69 -4.96
N ILE A 149 -7.44 -16.32 -5.94
CA ILE A 149 -6.78 -16.85 -7.13
C ILE A 149 -7.32 -16.16 -8.37
N ILE A 150 -6.39 -15.67 -9.19
CA ILE A 150 -6.68 -15.05 -10.49
C ILE A 150 -5.93 -15.82 -11.55
N ALA A 151 -6.63 -16.20 -12.60
CA ALA A 151 -6.04 -16.86 -13.75
C ALA A 151 -6.31 -16.02 -15.00
N GLY A 152 -5.38 -16.04 -15.94
CA GLY A 152 -5.54 -15.29 -17.17
C GLY A 152 -4.70 -15.82 -18.32
N LYS A 153 -4.94 -15.23 -19.48
CA LYS A 153 -4.24 -15.48 -20.73
C LYS A 153 -3.44 -14.23 -21.08
N LEU A 154 -2.12 -14.38 -21.20
CA LEU A 154 -1.22 -13.33 -21.68
C LEU A 154 -1.44 -13.10 -23.18
N ALA A 155 -1.33 -11.85 -23.63
CA ALA A 155 -1.42 -11.47 -25.03
C ALA A 155 -0.16 -11.88 -25.82
N ASP A 156 1.03 -11.74 -25.20
CA ASP A 156 2.31 -12.17 -25.76
C ASP A 156 3.01 -13.16 -24.81
N ARG A 157 3.54 -14.25 -25.38
CA ARG A 157 4.31 -15.27 -24.67
C ARG A 157 5.73 -14.84 -24.33
N LYS A 158 6.22 -13.74 -24.91
CA LYS A 158 7.57 -13.20 -24.68
C LYS A 158 7.71 -12.35 -23.42
N VAL A 159 6.62 -12.14 -22.68
CA VAL A 159 6.66 -11.40 -21.41
C VAL A 159 7.43 -12.23 -20.38
N GLU A 160 8.65 -11.83 -20.04
CA GLU A 160 9.47 -12.50 -19.02
C GLU A 160 9.06 -12.13 -17.58
N GLN A 161 8.49 -10.95 -17.40
CA GLN A 161 8.03 -10.44 -16.10
C GLN A 161 6.69 -9.75 -16.28
N LEU A 162 5.67 -10.23 -15.58
CA LEU A 162 4.33 -9.66 -15.56
C LEU A 162 4.27 -8.54 -14.52
N PRO A 163 4.11 -7.27 -14.93
CA PRO A 163 3.86 -6.19 -13.98
C PRO A 163 2.44 -6.32 -13.41
N VAL A 164 2.32 -6.23 -12.09
CA VAL A 164 1.05 -6.32 -11.36
C VAL A 164 0.96 -5.17 -10.38
N GLU A 165 -0.19 -4.50 -10.37
CA GLU A 165 -0.56 -3.51 -9.36
C GLU A 165 -1.69 -4.09 -8.49
N VAL A 166 -1.49 -4.14 -7.17
CA VAL A 166 -2.50 -4.61 -6.22
C VAL A 166 -2.87 -3.47 -5.29
N THR A 167 -4.14 -3.10 -5.26
CA THR A 167 -4.68 -2.16 -4.27
C THR A 167 -5.57 -2.91 -3.29
N ALA A 168 -5.55 -2.52 -2.02
CA ALA A 168 -6.42 -3.06 -0.98
C ALA A 168 -6.53 -2.08 0.18
N SER A 169 -7.59 -2.20 0.97
CA SER A 169 -7.81 -1.40 2.18
C SER A 169 -8.09 -2.29 3.39
N ASN A 170 -7.95 -1.73 4.58
CA ASN A 170 -8.57 -2.24 5.79
C ASN A 170 -9.21 -1.08 6.54
N SER A 171 -9.74 -1.33 7.73
CA SER A 171 -10.45 -0.33 8.56
C SER A 171 -9.61 0.85 9.05
N LYS A 172 -8.34 0.99 8.63
CA LYS A 172 -7.43 2.10 9.03
C LYS A 172 -6.54 2.61 7.89
N LYS A 173 -6.11 1.72 7.00
CA LYS A 173 -5.04 1.94 6.03
C LYS A 173 -5.46 1.46 4.64
N PHE A 174 -4.86 2.05 3.61
CA PHE A 174 -4.85 1.51 2.25
C PHE A 174 -3.42 1.15 1.85
N VAL A 175 -3.30 0.19 0.94
CA VAL A 175 -2.05 -0.25 0.35
C VAL A 175 -2.19 -0.31 -1.17
N MET A 176 -1.14 0.11 -1.86
CA MET A 176 -0.94 -0.12 -3.29
C MET A 176 0.45 -0.73 -3.47
N LEU A 177 0.51 -1.98 -3.91
CA LEU A 177 1.73 -2.72 -4.19
C LEU A 177 1.96 -2.79 -5.69
N LYS A 178 3.18 -2.47 -6.14
CA LYS A 178 3.62 -2.66 -7.52
C LYS A 178 4.75 -3.66 -7.55
N THR A 179 4.52 -4.77 -8.24
CA THR A 179 5.50 -5.85 -8.35
C THR A 179 5.62 -6.34 -9.78
N LYS A 180 6.71 -7.07 -10.04
CA LYS A 180 6.96 -7.77 -11.30
C LYS A 180 7.08 -9.25 -10.99
N VAL A 181 6.13 -10.03 -11.46
CA VAL A 181 6.09 -11.48 -11.25
C VAL A 181 6.85 -12.14 -12.39
N PRO A 182 7.91 -12.94 -12.12
CA PRO A 182 8.58 -13.70 -13.17
C PRO A 182 7.59 -14.64 -13.86
N VAL A 183 7.57 -14.61 -15.19
CA VAL A 183 6.85 -15.58 -16.00
C VAL A 183 7.83 -16.70 -16.28
N GLU A 184 7.70 -17.80 -15.55
CA GLU A 184 8.56 -18.96 -15.80
C GLU A 184 8.35 -19.45 -17.23
N PRO A 185 9.42 -19.61 -18.03
CA PRO A 185 9.29 -20.30 -19.30
C PRO A 185 8.82 -21.72 -19.00
N GLN A 186 7.79 -22.20 -19.70
CA GLN A 186 7.40 -23.61 -19.67
C GLN A 186 8.60 -24.45 -20.11
N LYS A 187 9.42 -24.90 -19.15
CA LYS A 187 10.32 -26.03 -19.38
C LYS A 187 9.42 -27.24 -19.49
N VAL A 188 9.07 -27.61 -20.71
CA VAL A 188 8.62 -28.96 -21.02
C VAL A 188 9.83 -29.86 -20.79
N GLY A 189 9.96 -30.42 -19.57
CA GLY A 189 11.06 -31.33 -19.26
C GLY A 189 11.33 -31.50 -17.78
N ASN A 190 10.93 -32.66 -17.26
CA ASN A 190 11.32 -33.32 -16.00
C ASN A 190 10.86 -32.68 -14.69
N ASP A 191 9.73 -33.20 -14.22
CA ASP A 191 9.46 -33.67 -12.86
C ASP A 191 10.04 -32.86 -11.69
N VAL A 192 9.15 -32.15 -11.00
CA VAL A 192 9.28 -31.91 -9.55
C VAL A 192 9.12 -33.28 -8.87
N PRO A 193 10.12 -33.80 -8.12
CA PRO A 193 9.97 -35.04 -7.38
C PRO A 193 8.92 -34.84 -6.28
N GLY A 194 7.79 -35.56 -6.37
CA GLY A 194 6.80 -35.61 -5.28
C GLY A 194 5.33 -35.36 -5.65
N SER A 195 5.00 -35.04 -6.91
CA SER A 195 3.60 -34.97 -7.36
C SER A 195 3.06 -36.38 -7.67
N PRO A 196 2.08 -36.93 -6.93
CA PRO A 196 1.48 -38.22 -7.26
C PRO A 196 0.62 -38.06 -8.51
N ARG A 197 1.14 -38.48 -9.67
CA ARG A 197 0.32 -38.68 -10.87
C ARG A 197 -0.46 -39.98 -10.74
N PRO A 198 -1.76 -40.03 -11.07
CA PRO A 198 -2.38 -41.26 -11.52
C PRO A 198 -1.68 -41.67 -12.82
N LYS A 199 -0.99 -42.81 -12.83
CA LYS A 199 -0.48 -43.41 -14.07
C LYS A 199 -1.67 -43.95 -14.86
N GLY A 200 -2.19 -43.14 -15.77
CA GLY A 200 -3.13 -43.56 -16.81
C GLY A 200 -2.55 -43.17 -18.16
N ASP A 201 -2.52 -44.11 -19.11
CA ASP A 201 -1.88 -44.03 -20.42
C ASP A 201 -2.58 -43.07 -21.42
N GLY A 202 -3.14 -41.98 -20.93
CA GLY A 202 -3.83 -40.97 -21.73
C GLY A 202 -2.95 -39.75 -21.98
N GLN A 203 -2.93 -39.31 -23.23
CA GLN A 203 -2.43 -38.02 -23.72
C GLN A 203 -3.24 -36.86 -23.10
N GLY A 204 -3.17 -36.68 -21.78
CA GLY A 204 -3.84 -35.59 -21.06
C GLY A 204 -3.15 -34.26 -21.33
N ASP A 205 -3.93 -33.20 -21.58
CA ASP A 205 -3.42 -31.84 -21.81
C ASP A 205 -2.45 -31.47 -20.67
N PRO A 206 -1.13 -31.38 -20.94
CA PRO A 206 -0.10 -31.30 -19.90
C PRO A 206 -0.10 -29.96 -19.15
N ASN A 207 -1.00 -29.03 -19.50
CA ASN A 207 -1.04 -27.69 -18.95
C ASN A 207 -2.15 -27.53 -17.90
N HIS A 208 -1.87 -27.98 -16.67
CA HIS A 208 -2.77 -27.82 -15.52
C HIS A 208 -3.17 -26.36 -15.26
N ILE A 209 -2.32 -25.37 -15.58
CA ILE A 209 -2.61 -23.94 -15.45
C ILE A 209 -3.69 -23.49 -16.43
N LYS A 210 -3.61 -23.96 -17.68
CA LYS A 210 -4.63 -23.70 -18.71
C LYS A 210 -5.97 -24.34 -18.34
N ARG A 211 -5.95 -25.55 -17.77
CA ARG A 211 -7.16 -26.20 -17.24
C ARG A 211 -7.75 -25.43 -16.04
N LEU A 212 -6.90 -24.94 -15.12
CA LEU A 212 -7.33 -24.10 -13.99
C LEU A 212 -7.98 -22.79 -14.47
N TRP A 213 -7.35 -22.07 -15.39
CA TRP A 213 -7.92 -20.87 -16.01
C TRP A 213 -9.31 -21.14 -16.59
N SER A 214 -9.43 -22.24 -17.33
CA SER A 214 -10.70 -22.63 -17.96
C SER A 214 -11.76 -22.99 -16.94
N TYR A 215 -11.39 -23.73 -15.88
CA TYR A 215 -12.30 -24.09 -14.79
C TYR A 215 -12.84 -22.84 -14.08
N LEU A 216 -11.97 -21.90 -13.70
CA LEU A 216 -12.36 -20.65 -13.04
C LEU A 216 -13.25 -19.80 -13.96
N THR A 217 -12.89 -19.69 -15.25
CA THR A 217 -13.68 -18.95 -16.24
C THR A 217 -15.07 -19.57 -16.42
N VAL A 218 -15.19 -20.90 -16.48
CA VAL A 218 -16.50 -21.59 -16.51
C VAL A 218 -17.33 -21.26 -15.27
N LYS A 219 -16.73 -21.30 -14.07
CA LYS A 219 -17.42 -20.97 -12.80
C LYS A 219 -17.92 -19.52 -12.78
N GLU A 220 -17.15 -18.58 -13.30
CA GLU A 220 -17.56 -17.17 -13.42
C GLU A 220 -18.70 -16.96 -14.41
N LEU A 221 -18.67 -17.66 -15.55
CA LEU A 221 -19.75 -17.63 -16.54
C LEU A 221 -21.05 -18.22 -15.97
N LEU A 222 -20.97 -19.34 -15.24
CA LEU A 222 -22.12 -19.93 -14.55
C LEU A 222 -22.71 -18.98 -13.50
N SER A 223 -21.85 -18.34 -12.70
CA SER A 223 -22.29 -17.36 -11.70
C SER A 223 -22.96 -16.15 -12.34
N SER A 224 -22.40 -15.63 -13.43
CA SER A 224 -22.98 -14.52 -14.19
C SER A 224 -24.30 -14.90 -14.83
N TRP A 225 -24.43 -16.15 -15.29
CA TRP A 225 -25.67 -16.69 -15.85
C TRP A 225 -26.78 -16.77 -14.80
N VAL A 226 -26.46 -17.17 -13.57
CA VAL A 226 -27.42 -17.15 -12.45
C VAL A 226 -27.88 -15.73 -12.17
N GLN A 227 -26.97 -14.76 -12.08
CA GLN A 227 -27.29 -13.36 -11.76
C GLN A 227 -28.16 -12.67 -12.81
N SER A 228 -27.93 -12.92 -14.09
CA SER A 228 -28.60 -12.17 -15.16
C SER A 228 -30.12 -12.38 -15.15
N ASN A 229 -30.84 -11.28 -15.40
CA ASN A 229 -32.29 -11.27 -15.64
C ASN A 229 -32.61 -11.10 -17.13
N ASP A 230 -31.60 -10.86 -17.97
CA ASP A 230 -31.74 -10.72 -19.42
C ASP A 230 -31.57 -12.10 -20.08
N GLU A 231 -32.60 -12.56 -20.78
CA GLU A 231 -32.59 -13.87 -21.45
C GLU A 231 -31.61 -13.92 -22.62
N GLN A 232 -31.36 -12.79 -23.31
CA GLN A 232 -30.37 -12.73 -24.37
C GLN A 232 -28.94 -12.86 -23.81
N GLU A 233 -28.64 -12.15 -22.72
CA GLU A 233 -27.36 -12.25 -22.03
C GLU A 233 -27.15 -13.67 -21.47
N LYS A 234 -28.18 -14.26 -20.86
CA LYS A 234 -28.14 -15.65 -20.37
C LYS A 234 -27.80 -16.63 -21.47
N GLU A 235 -28.43 -16.55 -22.63
CA GLU A 235 -28.13 -17.48 -23.71
C GLU A 235 -26.69 -17.33 -24.19
N GLN A 236 -26.17 -16.09 -24.27
CA GLN A 236 -24.75 -15.85 -24.59
C GLN A 236 -23.79 -16.44 -23.54
N LEU A 237 -24.08 -16.25 -22.25
CA LEU A 237 -23.29 -16.80 -21.15
C LEU A 237 -23.31 -18.33 -21.15
N ARG A 238 -24.49 -18.93 -21.38
CA ARG A 238 -24.69 -20.38 -21.50
C ARG A 238 -23.84 -20.96 -22.63
N GLN A 239 -23.92 -20.37 -23.82
CA GLN A 239 -23.17 -20.82 -24.99
C GLN A 239 -21.65 -20.74 -24.77
N ARG A 240 -21.16 -19.64 -24.18
CA ARG A 240 -19.73 -19.49 -23.85
C ARG A 240 -19.28 -20.51 -22.82
N ALA A 241 -20.04 -20.70 -21.74
CA ALA A 241 -19.73 -21.67 -20.70
C ALA A 241 -19.71 -23.11 -21.26
N GLN A 242 -20.71 -23.45 -22.09
CA GLN A 242 -20.81 -24.75 -22.75
C GLN A 242 -19.62 -24.99 -23.69
N ALA A 243 -19.27 -24.03 -24.55
CA ALA A 243 -18.14 -24.15 -25.46
C ALA A 243 -16.82 -24.38 -24.72
N LEU A 244 -16.58 -23.63 -23.64
CA LEU A 244 -15.38 -23.78 -22.83
C LEU A 244 -15.37 -25.13 -22.09
N ALA A 245 -16.51 -25.54 -21.52
CA ALA A 245 -16.64 -26.83 -20.85
C ALA A 245 -16.41 -28.02 -21.79
N VAL A 246 -16.93 -27.98 -23.03
CA VAL A 246 -16.67 -29.02 -24.03
C VAL A 246 -15.19 -29.06 -24.43
N ASN A 247 -14.60 -27.89 -24.70
CA ASN A 247 -13.20 -27.78 -25.13
C ASN A 247 -12.20 -28.30 -24.08
N TYR A 248 -12.54 -28.18 -22.78
CA TYR A 248 -11.70 -28.64 -21.67
C TYR A 248 -12.24 -29.88 -20.95
N HIS A 249 -13.24 -30.54 -21.51
CA HIS A 249 -13.84 -31.77 -20.99
C HIS A 249 -14.31 -31.66 -19.52
N PHE A 250 -15.05 -30.58 -19.21
CA PHE A 250 -15.73 -30.42 -17.93
C PHE A 250 -17.18 -30.90 -18.02
N LEU A 251 -17.59 -31.66 -17.01
CA LEU A 251 -19.01 -31.91 -16.74
C LEU A 251 -19.56 -30.71 -15.97
N THR A 252 -20.58 -30.08 -16.51
CA THR A 252 -21.21 -28.85 -16.02
C THR A 252 -22.71 -28.94 -16.21
N PRO A 253 -23.53 -28.04 -15.64
CA PRO A 253 -24.96 -28.01 -15.90
C PRO A 253 -25.35 -27.88 -17.39
N PHE A 254 -24.42 -27.48 -18.27
CA PHE A 254 -24.65 -27.31 -19.70
C PHE A 254 -23.98 -28.39 -20.57
N THR A 255 -23.37 -29.41 -19.97
CA THR A 255 -22.70 -30.51 -20.68
C THR A 255 -23.14 -31.87 -20.14
N SER A 256 -23.04 -32.91 -20.96
CA SER A 256 -23.38 -34.29 -20.57
C SER A 256 -22.32 -35.25 -21.08
N MET A 257 -21.98 -36.27 -20.29
CA MET A 257 -21.08 -37.36 -20.71
C MET A 257 -21.90 -38.58 -21.12
N LYS A 258 -21.74 -39.04 -22.37
CA LYS A 258 -22.40 -40.25 -22.87
C LYS A 258 -21.40 -41.40 -22.93
N LEU A 259 -21.68 -42.48 -22.21
CA LEU A 259 -20.88 -43.71 -22.27
C LEU A 259 -21.42 -44.59 -23.41
N LYS A 260 -20.62 -44.85 -24.44
CA LYS A 260 -20.93 -45.90 -25.41
C LYS A 260 -20.47 -47.24 -24.83
N LYS A 261 -21.41 -48.13 -24.52
CA LYS A 261 -21.07 -49.53 -24.16
C LYS A 261 -20.33 -50.15 -25.35
N PRO A 262 -19.16 -50.81 -25.14
CA PRO A 262 -18.67 -51.77 -26.12
C PRO A 262 -19.77 -52.80 -26.32
N THR A 263 -20.12 -53.11 -27.57
CA THR A 263 -21.10 -54.16 -27.87
C THR A 263 -20.52 -55.51 -27.44
N LEU A 264 -20.76 -55.90 -26.19
CA LEU A 264 -20.76 -57.30 -25.79
C LEU A 264 -22.19 -57.69 -25.44
N HIS A 265 -22.54 -58.86 -25.97
CA HIS A 265 -23.87 -59.47 -25.97
C HIS A 265 -24.50 -59.57 -24.57
N THR A 266 -25.79 -59.21 -24.55
CA THR A 266 -26.90 -59.67 -23.68
C THR A 266 -26.59 -60.23 -22.29
N GLY A 267 -27.14 -59.55 -21.28
CA GLY A 267 -27.40 -60.07 -19.93
C GLY A 267 -27.79 -58.92 -19.01
N GLY A 268 -29.08 -58.82 -18.68
CA GLY A 268 -29.68 -57.63 -18.05
C GLY A 268 -29.18 -57.33 -16.65
N LEU A 269 -29.29 -56.05 -16.27
CA LEU A 269 -29.55 -55.59 -14.91
C LEU A 269 -29.96 -54.11 -14.92
N GLU A 270 -30.78 -53.81 -13.93
CA GLU A 270 -31.81 -52.79 -13.83
C GLU A 270 -31.33 -51.33 -13.77
N ASP A 271 -32.28 -50.43 -14.01
CA ASP A 271 -32.18 -48.97 -13.88
C ASP A 271 -31.68 -48.57 -12.49
N ILE A 272 -30.45 -48.04 -12.43
CA ILE A 272 -29.97 -47.30 -11.26
C ILE A 272 -30.15 -45.81 -11.56
N HIS A 273 -30.98 -45.18 -10.71
CA HIS A 273 -31.22 -43.75 -10.64
C HIS A 273 -29.92 -42.96 -10.80
N GLY A 274 -29.94 -41.97 -11.69
CA GLY A 274 -28.84 -41.04 -11.90
C GLY A 274 -28.57 -40.25 -10.63
N MET A 275 -27.57 -40.68 -9.85
CA MET A 275 -26.97 -39.86 -8.82
C MET A 275 -26.29 -38.66 -9.50
N SER A 276 -26.82 -37.47 -9.22
CA SER A 276 -26.12 -36.21 -9.44
C SER A 276 -24.75 -36.32 -8.79
N ALA A 277 -23.68 -36.17 -9.58
CA ALA A 277 -22.32 -36.27 -9.09
C ALA A 277 -22.12 -35.30 -7.93
N ALA A 278 -21.78 -35.87 -6.78
CA ALA A 278 -21.44 -35.17 -5.56
C ALA A 278 -20.46 -34.04 -5.85
N THR A 279 -20.80 -32.86 -5.33
CA THR A 279 -19.85 -31.80 -5.01
C THR A 279 -18.67 -32.44 -4.29
N GLY A 280 -17.51 -32.53 -4.97
CA GLY A 280 -16.25 -32.82 -4.30
C GLY A 280 -15.97 -31.77 -3.20
N PRO A 281 -14.99 -32.01 -2.31
CA PRO A 281 -14.65 -31.04 -1.28
C PRO A 281 -14.41 -29.68 -1.93
N GLU A 282 -15.26 -28.71 -1.59
CA GLU A 282 -15.06 -27.33 -1.98
C GLU A 282 -13.75 -26.87 -1.38
N MET A 283 -12.74 -26.63 -2.21
CA MET A 283 -11.67 -25.73 -1.83
C MET A 283 -12.32 -24.38 -1.51
N VAL A 284 -11.99 -23.82 -0.36
CA VAL A 284 -12.37 -22.47 0.08
C VAL A 284 -11.71 -21.44 -0.84
N MET A 285 -12.20 -21.36 -2.08
CA MET A 285 -11.82 -20.32 -3.04
C MET A 285 -12.79 -19.17 -2.83
N GLN A 286 -12.28 -18.01 -2.40
CA GLN A 286 -13.13 -16.83 -2.27
C GLN A 286 -13.49 -16.27 -3.64
N SER A 287 -14.58 -16.78 -4.21
CA SER A 287 -15.26 -16.18 -5.35
C SER A 287 -16.33 -15.15 -4.89
N LEU A 288 -16.15 -14.50 -3.73
CA LEU A 288 -17.08 -13.51 -3.20
C LEU A 288 -17.15 -12.27 -4.09
N ARG A 289 -18.24 -12.10 -4.84
CA ARG A 289 -18.37 -11.15 -5.96
C ARG A 289 -19.05 -9.85 -5.56
N GLY A 290 -18.33 -8.73 -5.64
CA GLY A 290 -18.97 -7.41 -5.62
C GLY A 290 -19.98 -7.31 -6.75
N ALA A 291 -21.24 -7.01 -6.45
CA ALA A 291 -22.09 -6.38 -7.46
C ALA A 291 -21.38 -5.11 -7.94
N GLY A 292 -21.62 -4.75 -9.20
CA GLY A 292 -21.07 -3.54 -9.81
C GLY A 292 -21.35 -2.32 -8.93
N LEU A 293 -20.40 -2.02 -8.05
CA LEU A 293 -20.34 -0.78 -7.32
C LEU A 293 -20.10 0.28 -8.40
N GLN A 294 -21.01 1.26 -8.46
CA GLN A 294 -20.65 2.58 -8.94
C GLN A 294 -19.30 2.92 -8.30
N PRO A 295 -18.27 3.29 -9.08
CA PRO A 295 -16.98 3.60 -8.52
C PRO A 295 -17.18 4.62 -7.41
N GLY A 296 -16.95 4.20 -6.16
CA GLY A 296 -16.69 5.12 -5.07
C GLY A 296 -15.63 6.12 -5.55
N PRO A 297 -15.61 7.35 -5.01
CA PRO A 297 -14.76 8.42 -5.52
C PRO A 297 -13.39 7.83 -5.79
N THR A 298 -12.97 7.91 -7.05
CA THR A 298 -11.70 7.39 -7.51
C THR A 298 -10.69 7.77 -6.46
N LEU A 299 -10.08 6.77 -5.79
CA LEU A 299 -8.88 6.99 -4.99
C LEU A 299 -8.01 7.84 -5.89
N LYS A 300 -7.90 9.14 -5.57
CA LYS A 300 -7.24 10.09 -6.45
C LYS A 300 -5.91 9.44 -6.74
N LYS A 301 -5.66 9.13 -8.02
CA LYS A 301 -4.36 8.61 -8.46
C LYS A 301 -3.32 9.38 -7.65
N PRO A 302 -2.39 8.71 -6.95
CA PRO A 302 -1.38 9.41 -6.17
C PRO A 302 -0.84 10.49 -7.09
N TYR A 303 -1.05 11.74 -6.64
CA TYR A 303 -0.65 12.94 -7.36
C TYR A 303 0.77 12.66 -7.80
N ASP A 304 1.01 12.49 -9.10
CA ASP A 304 2.36 12.33 -9.64
C ASP A 304 2.98 13.71 -9.52
N PRO A 305 3.69 14.00 -8.42
CA PRO A 305 4.30 15.28 -8.34
C PRO A 305 5.48 15.11 -9.29
N ARG A 306 5.51 15.86 -10.38
CA ARG A 306 6.83 16.36 -10.78
C ARG A 306 7.29 17.17 -9.58
N ILE A 307 7.94 16.51 -8.62
CA ILE A 307 8.29 17.08 -7.34
C ILE A 307 9.25 18.21 -7.73
N LYS A 308 8.78 19.45 -7.63
CA LYS A 308 9.68 20.60 -7.57
C LYS A 308 10.31 20.51 -6.20
N ILE A 309 11.34 19.68 -6.07
CA ILE A 309 11.96 19.45 -4.77
C ILE A 309 12.65 20.76 -4.40
N SER A 310 12.31 21.33 -3.25
CA SER A 310 13.12 22.41 -2.68
C SER A 310 14.53 21.87 -2.42
N LYS A 311 15.55 22.70 -2.68
CA LYS A 311 16.94 22.30 -2.55
C LYS A 311 17.39 22.12 -1.09
N THR A 312 16.52 22.42 -0.12
CA THR A 312 16.84 22.28 1.30
C THR A 312 16.93 20.80 1.70
N SER A 313 18.15 20.35 1.98
CA SER A 313 18.46 18.93 2.15
C SER A 313 19.74 18.67 2.94
N VAL A 314 19.93 17.40 3.30
CA VAL A 314 21.20 16.89 3.78
C VAL A 314 21.49 15.52 3.14
N ASP A 315 22.70 15.35 2.61
CA ASP A 315 23.10 14.13 1.90
C ASP A 315 24.63 13.92 1.96
N GLY A 316 25.12 12.72 1.65
CA GLY A 316 26.55 12.41 1.68
C GLY A 316 27.14 12.52 3.09
N ASP A 317 28.29 13.19 3.25
CA ASP A 317 29.11 13.14 4.46
C ASP A 317 29.03 14.34 5.45
N PRO A 318 27.95 14.41 6.24
CA PRO A 318 26.71 14.98 5.76
C PRO A 318 26.93 16.44 5.28
N HIS A 319 26.52 16.68 4.05
CA HIS A 319 26.52 17.98 3.40
C HIS A 319 25.12 18.56 3.44
N PHE A 320 24.98 19.71 4.08
CA PHE A 320 23.73 20.43 4.20
C PHE A 320 23.63 21.48 3.11
N VAL A 321 22.44 21.60 2.54
CA VAL A 321 22.06 22.61 1.56
C VAL A 321 20.77 23.25 2.05
N VAL A 322 20.71 24.57 2.00
CA VAL A 322 19.54 25.35 2.40
C VAL A 322 19.21 26.31 1.27
N ASP A 323 17.99 26.23 0.78
CA ASP A 323 17.45 27.13 -0.24
C ASP A 323 16.67 28.27 0.40
N PHE A 324 16.90 29.50 -0.09
CA PHE A 324 16.16 30.71 0.28
C PHE A 324 15.43 31.23 -0.96
N PRO A 325 14.21 30.73 -1.25
CA PRO A 325 13.52 31.01 -2.51
C PRO A 325 13.23 32.50 -2.73
N LEU A 326 12.92 33.24 -1.66
CA LEU A 326 12.61 34.66 -1.72
C LEU A 326 13.79 35.51 -2.21
N SER A 327 15.00 35.17 -1.75
CA SER A 327 16.24 35.85 -2.15
C SER A 327 16.99 35.15 -3.29
N LYS A 328 16.49 34.02 -3.80
CA LYS A 328 17.14 33.18 -4.82
C LYS A 328 18.58 32.83 -4.45
N LEU A 329 18.82 32.57 -3.17
CA LEU A 329 20.13 32.20 -2.63
C LEU A 329 20.12 30.76 -2.15
N THR A 330 21.22 30.06 -2.39
CA THR A 330 21.47 28.73 -1.83
C THR A 330 22.73 28.78 -0.97
N VAL A 331 22.63 28.26 0.25
CA VAL A 331 23.73 28.19 1.22
C VAL A 331 24.06 26.73 1.49
N CYS A 332 25.33 26.40 1.61
CA CYS A 332 25.76 25.05 1.95
C CYS A 332 26.74 25.06 3.12
N PHE A 333 26.70 24.01 3.93
CA PHE A 333 27.60 23.84 5.07
C PHE A 333 27.77 22.35 5.36
N ASN A 334 28.71 22.03 6.23
CA ASN A 334 28.94 20.66 6.70
C ASN A 334 28.75 20.62 8.21
N ILE A 335 28.28 19.48 8.71
CA ILE A 335 28.33 19.16 10.14
C ILE A 335 29.09 17.85 10.33
N ASP A 336 30.27 17.92 10.93
CA ASP A 336 31.15 16.79 11.20
C ASP A 336 30.74 16.11 12.52
N GLY A 337 29.69 15.29 12.45
CA GLY A 337 29.22 14.49 13.58
C GLY A 337 30.02 13.19 13.81
N GLN A 338 29.79 12.53 14.95
CA GLN A 338 30.36 11.23 15.28
C GLN A 338 29.41 10.08 14.90
N PRO A 339 29.95 8.88 14.60
CA PRO A 339 29.13 7.68 14.45
C PRO A 339 28.28 7.43 15.71
N GLY A 340 26.98 7.20 15.52
CA GLY A 340 26.00 7.03 16.60
C GLY A 340 25.32 8.32 17.03
N ASP A 341 25.82 9.50 16.63
CA ASP A 341 25.12 10.76 16.90
C ASP A 341 23.79 10.79 16.17
N ILE A 342 22.75 11.28 16.86
CA ILE A 342 21.41 11.46 16.31
C ILE A 342 21.17 12.95 16.16
N LEU A 343 21.08 13.42 14.92
CA LEU A 343 20.93 14.82 14.58
C LEU A 343 19.48 15.21 14.35
N ARG A 344 19.03 16.29 14.99
CA ARG A 344 17.70 16.87 14.78
C ARG A 344 17.68 17.73 13.52
N LEU A 345 17.06 17.22 12.46
CA LEU A 345 16.98 17.87 11.15
C LEU A 345 15.83 18.89 11.11
N VAL A 346 14.66 18.48 11.61
CA VAL A 346 13.42 19.28 11.65
C VAL A 346 12.75 19.08 13.01
N SER A 347 12.29 20.16 13.63
CA SER A 347 11.54 20.13 14.90
C SER A 347 10.39 21.13 14.85
N ASP A 348 9.17 20.62 14.81
CA ASP A 348 7.94 21.39 14.84
C ASP A 348 6.81 20.60 15.53
N HIS A 349 7.17 19.84 16.56
CA HIS A 349 6.28 18.92 17.25
C HIS A 349 5.10 19.60 17.98
N VAL A 350 5.28 20.86 18.42
CA VAL A 350 4.22 21.61 19.12
C VAL A 350 3.11 22.05 18.15
N HIS A 351 3.49 22.59 16.99
CA HIS A 351 2.54 23.16 16.05
C HIS A 351 2.05 22.13 15.02
N SER A 352 2.91 21.72 14.08
CA SER A 352 2.55 20.71 13.06
C SER A 352 2.54 19.28 13.58
N GLY A 353 3.23 19.00 14.70
CA GLY A 353 3.36 17.65 15.23
C GLY A 353 4.52 16.86 14.63
N VAL A 354 5.41 17.49 13.85
CA VAL A 354 6.45 16.81 13.08
C VAL A 354 7.84 17.00 13.69
N THR A 355 8.58 15.90 13.86
CA THR A 355 10.02 15.92 14.17
C THR A 355 10.75 14.93 13.28
N VAL A 356 11.94 15.32 12.80
CA VAL A 356 12.81 14.46 11.99
C VAL A 356 14.19 14.40 12.62
N ASN A 357 14.63 13.18 12.92
CA ASN A 357 15.94 12.87 13.48
C ASN A 357 16.71 11.95 12.52
N GLY A 358 18.02 12.11 12.43
CA GLY A 358 18.89 11.27 11.59
C GLY A 358 20.06 10.70 12.37
N GLU A 359 20.22 9.38 12.38
CA GLU A 359 21.34 8.69 13.04
C GLU A 359 22.53 8.52 12.08
N LEU A 360 23.73 8.88 12.54
CA LEU A 360 24.96 8.78 11.76
C LEU A 360 25.64 7.40 11.89
N ILE A 361 26.21 6.92 10.79
CA ILE A 361 27.12 5.78 10.72
C ILE A 361 28.49 6.22 10.20
N GLY A 362 29.56 5.68 10.78
CA GLY A 362 30.94 5.95 10.36
C GLY A 362 31.42 5.12 9.18
N ALA A 363 32.33 5.71 8.41
CA ALA A 363 33.17 5.04 7.43
C ALA A 363 34.61 5.59 7.49
N PRO A 364 35.63 4.78 7.19
CA PRO A 364 37.00 5.23 6.99
C PRO A 364 37.09 6.45 6.06
N ALA A 365 38.10 7.30 6.27
CA ALA A 365 38.39 8.38 5.35
C ALA A 365 39.02 7.86 4.04
N PRO A 366 38.79 8.51 2.89
CA PRO A 366 39.53 8.20 1.67
C PRO A 366 41.04 8.42 1.83
N PRO A 367 41.90 7.66 1.15
CA PRO A 367 43.33 7.96 1.09
C PRO A 367 43.51 9.40 0.58
N SER A 368 44.32 10.21 1.27
CA SER A 368 44.54 11.67 1.03
C SER A 368 43.44 12.65 1.46
N GLY A 369 42.37 12.20 2.14
CA GLY A 369 41.33 13.08 2.67
C GLY A 369 41.76 13.86 3.92
N HIS A 370 41.29 15.11 4.06
CA HIS A 370 41.53 15.93 5.26
C HIS A 370 40.70 15.51 6.49
N LYS A 371 39.66 14.68 6.31
CA LYS A 371 38.81 14.18 7.41
C LYS A 371 39.41 12.91 8.02
N LYS A 372 39.30 12.75 9.34
CA LYS A 372 39.69 11.52 10.05
C LYS A 372 38.75 10.34 9.78
N GLN A 373 37.46 10.62 9.56
CA GLN A 373 36.43 9.66 9.19
C GLN A 373 35.33 10.37 8.40
N ARG A 374 34.52 9.61 7.65
CA ARG A 374 33.26 10.07 7.07
C ARG A 374 32.09 9.57 7.89
N THR A 375 31.01 10.34 7.91
CA THR A 375 29.75 9.93 8.54
C THR A 375 28.62 10.07 7.53
N TYR A 376 27.65 9.16 7.56
CA TYR A 376 26.48 9.20 6.67
C TYR A 376 25.22 8.91 7.48
N PHE A 377 24.04 9.32 7.04
CA PHE A 377 22.81 8.90 7.72
C PHE A 377 22.47 7.45 7.40
N ARG A 378 22.40 6.60 8.43
CA ARG A 378 21.93 5.21 8.28
C ARG A 378 20.43 5.06 8.50
N THR A 379 19.87 5.93 9.34
CA THR A 379 18.49 5.87 9.78
C THR A 379 17.93 7.28 9.78
N ILE A 380 16.77 7.47 9.17
CA ILE A 380 15.96 8.68 9.32
C ILE A 380 14.68 8.29 10.05
N THR A 381 14.44 8.94 11.18
CA THR A 381 13.24 8.75 12.00
C THR A 381 12.34 9.97 11.88
N ILE A 382 11.07 9.75 11.55
CA ILE A 382 10.06 10.81 11.43
C ILE A 382 8.96 10.54 12.45
N LEU A 383 8.71 11.51 13.30
CA LEU A 383 7.70 11.48 14.36
C LEU A 383 6.55 12.39 13.93
N ILE A 384 5.33 11.89 14.03
CA ILE A 384 4.11 12.61 13.68
C ILE A 384 3.16 12.47 14.86
N ASN A 385 2.91 13.56 15.58
CA ASN A 385 2.02 13.58 16.74
C ASN A 385 0.60 14.06 16.40
N LYS A 386 0.38 14.60 15.19
CA LYS A 386 -0.91 15.13 14.73
C LYS A 386 -1.20 14.67 13.28
N PRO A 387 -2.45 14.29 12.93
CA PRO A 387 -3.61 14.20 13.83
C PRO A 387 -3.55 12.97 14.76
N GLU A 388 -2.85 11.91 14.36
CA GLU A 388 -2.67 10.69 15.15
C GLU A 388 -1.18 10.39 15.30
N ARG A 389 -0.80 9.84 16.46
CA ARG A 389 0.58 9.49 16.74
C ARG A 389 1.04 8.36 15.82
N SER A 390 2.02 8.67 14.98
CA SER A 390 2.69 7.72 14.11
C SER A 390 4.18 8.00 14.08
N TYR A 391 4.99 6.99 13.80
CA TYR A 391 6.39 7.17 13.52
C TYR A 391 6.85 6.31 12.36
N LEU A 392 7.89 6.79 11.69
CA LEU A 392 8.59 6.09 10.64
C LEU A 392 10.04 5.90 11.03
N GLU A 393 10.57 4.70 10.84
CA GLU A 393 12.01 4.42 10.87
C GLU A 393 12.42 3.96 9.46
N ILE A 394 13.23 4.77 8.79
CA ILE A 394 13.66 4.53 7.40
C ILE A 394 15.13 4.16 7.41
N THR A 395 15.46 3.04 6.78
CA THR A 395 16.83 2.57 6.54
C THR A 395 17.00 2.26 5.05
N PRO A 396 18.22 2.03 4.53
CA PRO A 396 18.41 1.69 3.12
C PRO A 396 17.66 0.44 2.66
N ASN A 397 17.27 -0.45 3.57
CA ASN A 397 16.70 -1.75 3.23
C ASN A 397 15.21 -1.88 3.59
N ARG A 398 14.70 -1.09 4.53
CA ARG A 398 13.32 -1.16 5.02
C ARG A 398 12.80 0.19 5.53
N VAL A 399 11.48 0.34 5.49
CA VAL A 399 10.71 1.36 6.18
C VAL A 399 9.80 0.68 7.20
N ILE A 400 9.88 1.08 8.46
CA ILE A 400 8.90 0.71 9.48
C ILE A 400 7.92 1.87 9.62
N LEU A 401 6.63 1.62 9.46
CA LEU A 401 5.55 2.57 9.74
C LEU A 401 4.73 2.02 10.91
N ASP A 402 4.76 2.74 12.03
CA ASP A 402 3.95 2.42 13.20
C ASP A 402 2.99 3.58 13.52
N GLY A 403 1.74 3.23 13.79
CA GLY A 403 0.61 4.16 13.95
C GLY A 403 -0.61 3.39 14.45
N GLY A 404 -0.38 2.52 15.44
CA GLY A 404 -1.35 1.55 15.97
C GLY A 404 -1.03 0.12 15.52
N ASN A 405 -0.93 -0.13 14.22
CA ASN A 405 -0.47 -1.40 13.66
C ASN A 405 0.86 -1.20 12.91
N ARG A 406 1.90 -1.91 13.35
CA ARG A 406 3.24 -1.86 12.76
C ARG A 406 3.27 -2.52 11.38
N LEU A 407 3.78 -1.79 10.40
CA LEU A 407 4.05 -2.28 9.05
C LEU A 407 5.54 -2.22 8.76
N VAL A 408 6.05 -3.23 8.04
CA VAL A 408 7.45 -3.27 7.58
C VAL A 408 7.44 -3.37 6.05
N LEU A 409 7.90 -2.31 5.40
CA LEU A 409 7.92 -2.18 3.94
C LEU A 409 9.36 -2.37 3.46
N PRO A 410 9.63 -3.31 2.54
CA PRO A 410 10.96 -3.48 1.99
C PRO A 410 11.29 -2.38 0.97
N CYS A 411 12.51 -1.85 0.99
CA CYS A 411 12.91 -0.79 0.06
C CYS A 411 13.19 -1.28 -1.37
N ASN A 412 13.21 -2.59 -1.61
CA ASN A 412 13.46 -3.17 -2.94
C ASN A 412 12.16 -3.37 -3.77
N GLN A 413 11.00 -3.05 -3.21
CA GLN A 413 9.70 -3.13 -3.88
C GLN A 413 9.02 -1.76 -3.85
N SER A 414 8.19 -1.49 -4.85
CA SER A 414 7.44 -0.24 -4.90
C SER A 414 6.11 -0.41 -4.19
N VAL A 415 5.89 0.35 -3.13
CA VAL A 415 4.67 0.24 -2.30
C VAL A 415 4.24 1.61 -1.83
N VAL A 416 2.94 1.87 -1.84
CA VAL A 416 2.33 3.04 -1.21
C VAL A 416 1.40 2.58 -0.11
N VAL A 417 1.56 3.15 1.08
CA VAL A 417 0.68 2.94 2.22
C VAL A 417 0.20 4.28 2.69
N GLY A 418 -1.09 4.41 2.96
CA GLY A 418 -1.61 5.62 3.58
C GLY A 418 -2.71 5.39 4.60
N SER A 419 -2.81 6.33 5.52
CA SER A 419 -3.86 6.50 6.53
C SER A 419 -4.27 7.98 6.59
N ARG A 420 -5.20 8.35 7.46
CA ARG A 420 -5.74 9.71 7.58
C ARG A 420 -4.61 10.77 7.63
N GLY A 421 -4.42 11.48 6.51
CA GLY A 421 -3.42 12.53 6.40
C GLY A 421 -1.96 12.07 6.43
N LEU A 422 -1.64 10.77 6.34
CA LEU A 422 -0.26 10.29 6.20
C LEU A 422 -0.17 9.32 5.02
N GLU A 423 0.72 9.60 4.09
CA GLU A 423 1.03 8.72 2.97
C GLU A 423 2.53 8.47 2.90
N VAL A 424 2.91 7.21 2.73
CA VAL A 424 4.29 6.73 2.60
C VAL A 424 4.41 5.99 1.29
N SER A 425 5.23 6.51 0.38
CA SER A 425 5.51 5.91 -0.91
C SER A 425 6.96 5.46 -0.96
N VAL A 426 7.19 4.16 -1.14
CA VAL A 426 8.51 3.58 -1.38
C VAL A 426 8.65 3.35 -2.88
N SER A 427 9.67 3.94 -3.48
CA SER A 427 10.11 3.66 -4.84
C SER A 427 11.31 2.72 -4.80
N ALA A 428 11.16 1.53 -5.40
CA ALA A 428 12.11 0.44 -5.29
C ALA A 428 13.57 0.89 -5.55
N ASN A 429 14.44 0.68 -4.55
CA ASN A 429 15.87 0.98 -4.56
C ASN A 429 16.24 2.44 -4.84
N ALA A 430 15.29 3.37 -4.73
CA ALA A 430 15.47 4.76 -5.13
C ALA A 430 15.21 5.73 -3.98
N ASN A 431 13.97 5.80 -3.50
CA ASN A 431 13.58 6.78 -2.48
C ASN A 431 12.34 6.36 -1.68
N VAL A 432 12.14 7.05 -0.57
CA VAL A 432 10.91 7.01 0.24
C VAL A 432 10.36 8.42 0.30
N THR A 433 9.12 8.62 -0.12
CA THR A 433 8.39 9.89 0.00
C THR A 433 7.38 9.78 1.13
N VAL A 434 7.39 10.76 2.04
CA VAL A 434 6.48 10.84 3.19
C VAL A 434 5.69 12.12 3.09
N THR A 435 4.38 12.01 2.95
CA THR A 435 3.46 13.14 2.82
C THR A 435 2.55 13.21 4.04
N ILE A 436 2.52 14.37 4.70
CA ILE A 436 1.74 14.61 5.91
C ILE A 436 0.75 15.75 5.63
N GLN A 437 -0.54 15.47 5.83
CA GLN A 437 -1.72 16.32 5.56
C GLN A 437 -1.76 16.95 4.15
N GLY A 438 -0.98 16.43 3.20
CA GLY A 438 -0.80 17.03 1.87
C GLY A 438 -0.05 18.38 1.85
N THR A 439 0.36 18.88 3.01
CA THR A 439 1.00 20.20 3.18
C THR A 439 2.48 20.10 3.53
N ILE A 440 2.92 18.96 4.05
CA ILE A 440 4.32 18.65 4.34
C ILE A 440 4.71 17.43 3.51
N ALA A 441 5.88 17.48 2.86
CA ALA A 441 6.41 16.35 2.12
C ALA A 441 7.93 16.25 2.30
N PHE A 442 8.40 15.05 2.64
CA PHE A 442 9.81 14.71 2.75
C PHE A 442 10.17 13.64 1.73
N VAL A 443 11.35 13.75 1.14
CA VAL A 443 11.93 12.74 0.25
C VAL A 443 13.22 12.24 0.88
N ILE A 444 13.29 10.93 1.09
CA ILE A 444 14.44 10.24 1.66
C ILE A 444 15.06 9.42 0.54
N LEU A 445 16.22 9.85 0.03
CA LEU A 445 16.93 9.12 -1.02
C LEU A 445 17.70 7.94 -0.43
N ILE A 446 17.77 6.85 -1.19
CA ILE A 446 18.48 5.64 -0.80
C ILE A 446 19.72 5.48 -1.68
N HIS A 447 20.91 5.53 -1.08
CA HIS A 447 22.17 5.30 -1.77
C HIS A 447 22.63 3.86 -1.53
N LEU A 448 22.58 3.02 -2.57
CA LEU A 448 23.00 1.62 -2.53
C LEU A 448 24.28 1.41 -3.36
N TYR A 449 25.29 0.82 -2.74
CA TYR A 449 26.55 0.45 -3.38
C TYR A 449 26.61 -1.06 -3.59
N LYS A 450 26.86 -1.50 -4.83
CA LYS A 450 27.09 -2.94 -5.12
C LYS A 450 28.46 -3.40 -4.63
N ASN A 451 29.50 -2.60 -4.90
CA ASN A 451 30.90 -2.85 -4.53
C ASN A 451 31.48 -1.62 -3.82
N PRO A 452 31.11 -1.37 -2.55
CA PRO A 452 31.55 -0.17 -1.85
C PRO A 452 33.06 -0.19 -1.58
N ALA A 453 33.73 0.92 -1.86
CA ALA A 453 35.07 1.19 -1.33
C ALA A 453 35.03 1.26 0.23
N PRO A 454 36.16 1.13 0.93
CA PRO A 454 36.18 1.12 2.41
C PRO A 454 35.47 2.31 3.05
N PHE A 455 35.55 3.49 2.42
CA PHE A 455 34.96 4.77 2.85
C PHE A 455 33.50 4.99 2.39
N GLN A 456 32.89 4.00 1.72
CA GLN A 456 31.50 4.03 1.28
C GLN A 456 30.63 3.14 2.16
N ARG A 457 29.41 3.62 2.42
CA ARG A 457 28.36 2.90 3.13
C ARG A 457 27.03 3.18 2.44
N ASN A 458 26.13 2.20 2.42
CA ASN A 458 24.75 2.48 2.07
C ASN A 458 24.21 3.49 3.08
N HIS A 459 23.56 4.53 2.58
CA HIS A 459 23.12 5.65 3.40
C HIS A 459 21.90 6.32 2.82
N LEU A 460 21.40 7.29 3.56
CA LEU A 460 20.21 8.06 3.24
C LEU A 460 20.56 9.53 3.06
N GLY A 461 19.89 10.15 2.08
CA GLY A 461 19.77 11.60 1.98
C GLY A 461 18.38 12.04 2.42
N PHE A 462 18.24 13.19 3.06
CA PHE A 462 16.96 13.74 3.51
C PHE A 462 16.68 15.09 2.84
N TYR A 463 15.51 15.24 2.23
CA TYR A 463 15.13 16.39 1.43
C TYR A 463 13.74 16.89 1.85
N ILE A 464 13.60 18.20 2.03
CA ILE A 464 12.31 18.83 2.35
C ILE A 464 11.68 19.27 1.04
N SER A 465 10.74 18.47 0.53
CA SER A 465 10.06 18.72 -0.74
C SER A 465 8.96 19.77 -0.63
N ASN A 466 8.18 19.73 0.46
CA ASN A 466 7.15 20.71 0.76
C ASN A 466 7.13 21.00 2.25
N SER A 467 7.21 22.28 2.61
CA SER A 467 7.24 22.75 4.00
C SER A 467 6.03 23.60 4.39
N ARG A 468 5.02 23.75 3.51
CA ARG A 468 3.88 24.66 3.76
C ARG A 468 3.10 24.37 5.05
N GLY A 469 3.07 23.13 5.51
CA GLY A 469 2.42 22.74 6.76
C GLY A 469 3.30 22.86 8.01
N LEU A 470 4.59 23.18 7.87
CA LEU A 470 5.48 23.45 9.00
C LEU A 470 5.26 24.89 9.49
N SER A 471 5.31 25.10 10.80
CA SER A 471 5.10 26.41 11.40
C SER A 471 6.28 27.37 11.17
N SER A 472 6.04 28.66 11.40
CA SER A 472 7.10 29.68 11.43
C SER A 472 8.18 29.39 12.48
N ASN A 473 7.82 28.66 13.53
CA ASN A 473 8.70 28.28 14.65
C ASN A 473 9.44 26.96 14.41
N CYS A 474 9.31 26.37 13.22
CA CYS A 474 10.03 25.17 12.84
C CYS A 474 11.54 25.36 13.05
N HIS A 475 12.15 24.46 13.80
CA HIS A 475 13.57 24.50 14.16
C HIS A 475 14.31 23.24 13.68
N GLY A 476 15.57 23.07 14.09
CA GLY A 476 16.46 21.97 13.68
C GLY A 476 17.54 22.45 12.70
N LEU A 477 18.44 21.54 12.30
CA LEU A 477 19.56 21.88 11.42
C LEU A 477 19.12 22.40 10.04
N LEU A 478 17.95 21.97 9.56
CA LEU A 478 17.33 22.46 8.32
C LEU A 478 16.13 23.36 8.62
N GLY A 479 15.28 22.94 9.57
CA GLY A 479 14.00 23.62 9.84
C GLY A 479 14.14 25.10 10.20
N GLN A 480 15.21 25.46 10.91
CA GLN A 480 15.45 26.83 11.39
C GLN A 480 15.59 27.89 10.29
N PHE A 481 15.79 27.47 9.03
CA PHE A 481 15.97 28.35 7.88
C PHE A 481 14.75 28.43 6.96
N LEU A 482 13.75 27.57 7.12
CA LEU A 482 12.65 27.40 6.14
C LEU A 482 11.79 28.66 5.95
N ASN A 483 11.66 29.48 6.98
CA ASN A 483 10.84 30.69 6.98
C ASN A 483 11.68 31.97 7.12
N GLN A 484 12.94 31.92 6.68
CA GLN A 484 13.90 33.00 6.87
C GLN A 484 14.35 33.57 5.52
N ASP A 485 14.84 34.81 5.56
CA ASP A 485 15.45 35.46 4.41
C ASP A 485 16.96 35.55 4.60
N ALA A 486 17.71 35.51 3.49
CA ALA A 486 19.15 35.55 3.47
C ALA A 486 19.64 36.63 2.50
N LYS A 487 20.70 37.34 2.86
CA LYS A 487 21.30 38.38 2.01
C LYS A 487 22.81 38.27 2.01
N LEU A 488 23.43 38.63 0.88
CA LEU A 488 24.87 38.73 0.75
C LEU A 488 25.29 40.19 0.81
N ILE A 489 26.34 40.47 1.57
CA ILE A 489 26.98 41.78 1.65
C ILE A 489 28.48 41.61 1.42
N GLN A 490 29.10 42.61 0.80
CA GLN A 490 30.54 42.67 0.63
C GLN A 490 31.10 43.58 1.71
N GLU A 491 32.08 43.09 2.47
CA GLU A 491 32.77 43.87 3.49
C GLU A 491 34.27 43.98 3.16
N PRO A 492 34.90 45.14 3.40
CA PRO A 492 36.35 45.24 3.30
C PRO A 492 36.97 44.35 4.36
N ALA A 493 37.92 43.48 3.98
CA ALA A 493 38.60 42.61 4.94
C ALA A 493 39.24 43.43 6.07
N GLY A 494 38.67 43.32 7.27
CA GLY A 494 39.21 43.94 8.47
C GLY A 494 40.59 43.36 8.77
N HIS A 495 41.58 44.22 8.96
CA HIS A 495 42.92 43.82 9.39
C HIS A 495 42.82 43.10 10.75
N SER A 496 42.93 41.78 10.77
CA SER A 496 43.19 41.04 12.01
C SER A 496 44.55 41.48 12.54
N LYS A 497 44.55 42.34 13.55
CA LYS A 497 45.74 42.56 14.40
C LYS A 497 46.03 41.26 15.14
N ASN A 498 47.01 40.51 14.66
CA ASN A 498 47.89 39.71 15.50
C ASN A 498 49.28 39.73 14.87
N LEU A 499 50.23 40.29 15.62
CA LEU A 499 51.62 40.46 15.23
C LEU A 499 52.28 39.10 14.97
N THR A 500 52.99 38.98 13.85
CA THR A 500 54.42 38.64 13.80
C THR A 500 54.95 38.80 12.37
N ASN A 501 56.18 39.26 12.28
CA ASN A 501 56.80 39.94 11.14
C ASN A 501 56.96 39.10 9.85
N SER A 502 56.63 39.70 8.71
CA SER A 502 57.34 39.47 7.44
C SER A 502 57.14 40.67 6.49
N PRO A 503 58.18 41.22 5.82
CA PRO A 503 58.06 42.41 4.98
C PRO A 503 57.95 42.10 3.48
N LEU A 504 56.90 42.62 2.80
CA LEU A 504 56.79 43.13 1.41
C LEU A 504 55.32 43.08 0.89
N PRO A 505 54.91 43.93 -0.10
CA PRO A 505 53.82 44.91 0.05
C PRO A 505 52.41 44.42 -0.38
N PRO A 506 51.33 45.14 0.04
CA PRO A 506 49.94 44.75 -0.21
C PRO A 506 49.45 45.29 -1.57
N ALA A 507 48.93 44.41 -2.42
CA ALA A 507 48.14 44.77 -3.58
C ALA A 507 46.92 43.86 -3.68
N GLY A 508 45.72 44.46 -3.53
CA GLY A 508 44.43 43.81 -3.66
C GLY A 508 43.69 43.71 -2.33
N GLY A 509 42.83 44.68 -2.04
CA GLY A 509 41.87 44.56 -0.94
C GLY A 509 40.91 43.40 -1.23
N THR A 510 41.15 42.24 -0.63
CA THR A 510 40.22 41.12 -0.71
C THR A 510 38.95 41.50 0.04
N SER A 511 37.87 41.79 -0.67
CA SER A 511 36.56 41.97 -0.05
C SER A 511 36.03 40.59 0.34
N GLU A 512 35.62 40.42 1.58
CA GLU A 512 35.06 39.17 2.08
C GLU A 512 33.54 39.19 1.89
N THR A 513 32.98 38.13 1.30
CA THR A 513 31.53 38.01 1.13
C THR A 513 30.93 37.46 2.42
N ILE A 514 30.03 38.22 3.03
CA ILE A 514 29.34 37.87 4.27
C ILE A 514 27.88 37.53 3.96
N LEU A 515 27.43 36.39 4.48
CA LEU A 515 26.04 36.00 4.52
C LEU A 515 25.38 36.56 5.79
N LYS A 516 24.25 37.26 5.62
CA LYS A 516 23.37 37.69 6.70
C LYS A 516 22.07 36.89 6.65
N VAL A 517 21.79 36.13 7.71
CA VAL A 517 20.59 35.31 7.86
C VAL A 517 20.23 35.24 9.34
N LYS A 518 18.96 35.45 9.72
CA LYS A 518 18.50 35.41 11.14
C LYS A 518 19.33 36.27 12.12
N GLY A 519 19.87 37.40 11.67
CA GLY A 519 20.75 38.24 12.49
C GLY A 519 22.21 37.74 12.59
N HIS A 520 22.51 36.52 12.14
CA HIS A 520 23.87 36.00 12.03
C HIS A 520 24.63 36.65 10.88
N ARG A 521 25.97 36.70 11.03
CA ARG A 521 26.91 37.22 10.02
C ARG A 521 28.05 36.22 9.85
N VAL A 522 28.11 35.59 8.68
CA VAL A 522 29.03 34.46 8.44
C VAL A 522 29.79 34.67 7.13
N PRO A 523 31.14 34.59 7.12
CA PRO A 523 31.90 34.56 5.89
C PRO A 523 31.58 33.33 5.04
N VAL A 524 31.32 33.56 3.75
CA VAL A 524 30.97 32.49 2.80
C VAL A 524 31.84 32.56 1.55
N VAL A 525 32.07 31.39 0.96
CA VAL A 525 32.80 31.27 -0.32
C VAL A 525 31.95 30.53 -1.34
N TRP A 526 32.00 30.98 -2.60
CA TRP A 526 31.28 30.30 -3.66
C TRP A 526 31.84 28.87 -3.87
N LYS A 527 30.96 27.88 -3.98
CA LYS A 527 31.29 26.50 -4.32
C LYS A 527 30.21 25.88 -5.19
N GLN A 528 30.64 24.94 -6.01
CA GLN A 528 29.75 24.02 -6.72
C GLN A 528 29.75 22.65 -6.04
N ARG A 529 28.57 22.05 -5.90
CA ARG A 529 28.38 20.72 -5.29
C ARG A 529 27.48 19.85 -6.14
N LYS A 530 27.55 18.54 -5.95
CA LYS A 530 26.62 17.58 -6.53
C LYS A 530 25.65 17.08 -5.46
N ILE A 531 24.37 17.02 -5.79
CA ILE A 531 23.27 16.48 -4.97
C ILE A 531 22.53 15.38 -5.76
N TYR A 532 21.50 14.75 -5.18
CA TYR A 532 20.73 13.68 -5.82
C TYR A 532 21.61 12.58 -6.42
N ASN A 533 22.45 11.95 -5.59
CA ASN A 533 23.33 10.87 -6.04
C ASN A 533 24.30 11.26 -7.18
N GLY A 534 24.57 12.56 -7.36
CA GLY A 534 25.45 13.07 -8.40
C GLY A 534 24.75 13.54 -9.68
N GLU A 535 23.43 13.41 -9.75
CA GLU A 535 22.63 13.74 -10.94
C GLU A 535 22.43 15.25 -11.11
N GLU A 536 22.40 16.01 -10.02
CA GLU A 536 22.20 17.45 -10.06
C GLU A 536 23.40 18.21 -9.50
N GLN A 537 23.77 19.30 -10.15
CA GLN A 537 24.79 20.24 -9.68
C GLN A 537 24.13 21.48 -9.12
N ILE A 538 24.63 21.92 -7.97
CA ILE A 538 24.13 23.08 -7.27
C ILE A 538 25.27 24.04 -6.96
N ASP A 539 25.04 25.31 -7.29
CA ASP A 539 25.91 26.41 -6.90
C ASP A 539 25.43 26.93 -5.55
N CYS A 540 26.34 27.03 -4.58
CA CYS A 540 26.01 27.43 -3.23
C CYS A 540 27.11 28.30 -2.59
N TRP A 541 26.67 29.16 -1.67
CA TRP A 541 27.57 29.89 -0.79
C TRP A 541 27.93 29.03 0.41
N PHE A 542 29.19 28.60 0.48
CA PHE A 542 29.68 27.68 1.48
C PHE A 542 30.12 28.39 2.75
N ALA A 543 29.43 28.11 3.86
CA ALA A 543 29.84 28.51 5.21
C ALA A 543 30.85 27.49 5.76
N ARG A 544 32.03 27.98 6.17
CA ARG A 544 33.12 27.15 6.70
C ARG A 544 32.90 26.83 8.19
N ASN A 545 33.83 26.07 8.78
CA ASN A 545 33.93 25.84 10.23
C ASN A 545 32.68 25.22 10.86
N ASN A 546 32.18 24.13 10.28
CA ASN A 546 31.12 23.33 10.89
C ASN A 546 29.81 24.10 11.17
N ALA A 547 29.46 25.05 10.30
CA ALA A 547 28.33 25.96 10.45
C ALA A 547 28.39 26.86 11.71
N ALA A 548 29.57 27.03 12.31
CA ALA A 548 29.75 27.93 13.44
C ALA A 548 29.26 29.34 13.09
N LYS A 549 28.45 29.92 13.98
CA LYS A 549 27.77 31.22 13.81
C LYS A 549 26.72 31.27 12.69
N LEU A 550 26.45 30.19 11.97
CA LEU A 550 25.36 30.12 10.99
C LEU A 550 24.07 29.59 11.62
N ILE A 551 24.20 28.58 12.47
CA ILE A 551 23.10 27.98 13.22
C ILE A 551 22.93 28.71 14.56
N ASP A 552 21.72 28.68 15.15
CA ASP A 552 21.39 29.45 16.37
C ASP A 552 22.14 29.01 17.66
N GLY A 553 22.82 27.87 17.62
CA GLY A 553 23.55 27.30 18.77
C GLY A 553 24.83 26.59 18.35
N GLU A 554 25.24 25.57 19.10
CA GLU A 554 26.36 24.71 18.74
C GLU A 554 25.87 23.33 18.30
N TYR A 555 26.78 22.56 17.69
CA TYR A 555 26.51 21.19 17.22
C TYR A 555 25.77 20.32 18.26
N LYS A 556 26.18 20.41 19.53
CA LYS A 556 25.65 19.58 20.62
C LYS A 556 24.18 19.85 20.92
N ASP A 557 23.69 21.05 20.65
CA ASP A 557 22.30 21.44 20.92
C ASP A 557 21.30 20.81 19.94
N TYR A 558 21.81 20.24 18.84
CA TYR A 558 21.03 19.52 17.84
C TYR A 558 21.13 18.00 18.00
N LEU A 559 21.80 17.51 19.05
CA LEU A 559 21.85 16.10 19.38
C LEU A 559 20.55 15.68 20.09
N ALA A 560 19.93 14.64 19.56
CA ALA A 560 18.83 13.93 20.19
C ALA A 560 19.38 12.78 21.05
N SER A 561 18.75 12.56 22.19
CA SER A 561 19.14 11.49 23.12
C SER A 561 18.76 10.09 22.61
N HIS A 562 17.69 10.00 21.83
CA HIS A 562 17.22 8.79 21.17
C HIS A 562 16.47 9.13 19.87
N PRO A 563 16.22 8.16 18.96
CA PRO A 563 15.61 8.46 17.65
C PRO A 563 14.21 9.08 17.72
N PHE A 564 13.48 8.83 18.82
CA PHE A 564 12.10 9.27 19.05
C PHE A 564 12.01 10.57 19.88
N ASP A 565 13.14 11.24 20.12
CA ASP A 565 13.22 12.43 20.96
C ASP A 565 12.63 13.65 20.23
N THR A 566 11.61 14.28 20.81
CA THR A 566 10.96 15.48 20.30
C THR A 566 11.36 16.78 21.00
N GLU A 567 12.00 16.70 22.17
CA GLU A 567 12.26 17.86 23.02
C GLU A 567 13.49 18.62 22.54
N MET A 568 13.35 19.94 22.30
CA MET A 568 14.46 20.81 21.89
C MET A 568 14.64 21.93 22.91
N THR A 569 15.87 22.11 23.39
CA THR A 569 16.25 23.14 24.38
C THR A 569 16.41 24.52 23.76
N LEU A 570 16.74 24.61 22.47
CA LEU A 570 16.81 25.84 21.69
C LEU A 570 15.41 26.27 21.21
N GLY A 571 15.02 27.51 21.51
CA GLY A 571 13.75 28.10 21.06
C GLY A 571 12.59 28.05 22.06
N SER A 572 12.82 27.65 23.31
CA SER A 572 11.84 27.91 24.37
C SER A 572 11.87 29.39 24.72
N GLU A 573 10.88 30.16 24.26
CA GLU A 573 10.66 31.51 24.76
C GLU A 573 10.53 31.44 26.28
N THR A 574 11.46 32.10 26.97
CA THR A 574 11.32 32.43 28.38
C THR A 574 10.15 33.41 28.50
N SER A 575 8.94 32.88 28.68
CA SER A 575 7.85 33.62 29.30
C SER A 575 8.23 33.87 30.75
N SER A 576 9.02 34.92 30.95
CA SER A 576 9.16 35.58 32.24
C SER A 576 7.80 36.15 32.59
N LEU A 577 7.03 35.36 33.34
CA LEU A 577 5.93 35.87 34.15
C LEU A 577 6.55 36.81 35.19
N ASN A 578 6.54 38.11 34.86
CA ASN A 578 6.50 39.14 35.89
C ASN A 578 5.19 38.94 36.67
N SER A 579 5.32 38.48 37.90
CA SER A 579 4.34 38.64 38.98
C SER A 579 5.06 39.36 40.12
#